data_AF-A0A9E6JZU9-F1
#
_entry.id   AF-A0A9E6JZU9-F1
#
_cell.length_a   1.000
_cell.length_b   1.000
_cell.length_c   1.000
_cell.angle_alpha   90.00
_cell.angle_beta   90.00
_cell.angle_gamma   90.00
#
_symmetry.space_group_name_H-M   'P 1'
#
loop_
_entity.id
_entity.type
_entity.pdbx_description
1 polymer ?
#
loop_
_entity_poly.entity_id
_entity_poly.type
_entity_poly.pdbx_seq_one_letter_code
_entity_poly.pdbx_strand_id
1 'polypeptide(L)' 'MILVKIFYGILLFFTGVALIKYRRIVKSWTGNFVWAERYLGMGGTYFVLILIGFFLMFVGVLYPVGGLDFIFSK' A
#
# COMPACT_ATOMS: atom_id res chain seq x y z
N MET A 1 21.54 2.42 -9.22
CA MET A 1 21.61 1.22 -10.09
C MET A 1 20.19 0.74 -10.37
N ILE A 2 19.82 0.54 -11.64
CA ILE A 2 18.45 0.19 -12.05
C ILE A 2 17.96 -1.13 -11.41
N LEU A 3 18.85 -2.12 -11.28
CA LEU A 3 18.58 -3.41 -10.65
C LEU A 3 18.09 -3.29 -9.21
N VAL A 4 18.69 -2.38 -8.43
CA VAL A 4 18.30 -2.12 -7.05
C VAL A 4 16.90 -1.50 -6.99
N LYS A 5 16.58 -0.58 -7.91
CA LYS A 5 15.24 0.02 -7.99
C LYS A 5 14.17 -1.03 -8.34
N ILE A 6 14.47 -1.93 -9.28
CA ILE A 6 13.57 -3.04 -9.65
C ILE A 6 13.33 -3.97 -8.47
N PHE A 7 14.39 -4.36 -7.75
CA PHE A 7 14.28 -5.23 -6.58
C PHE A 7 13.39 -4.62 -5.49
N TYR A 8 13.59 -3.34 -5.15
CA TYR A 8 12.75 -2.66 -4.18
C TYR A 8 11.31 -2.49 -4.67
N GLY A 9 11.09 -2.20 -5.96
CA GLY A 9 9.76 -2.11 -6.55
C GLY A 9 8.97 -3.42 -6.42
N ILE A 10 9.62 -4.54 -6.70
CA ILE A 10 9.06 -5.88 -6.55
C ILE A 10 8.71 -6.17 -5.08
N LEU A 11 9.63 -5.91 -4.14
CA LEU A 11 9.37 -6.11 -2.70
C LEU A 11 8.17 -5.28 -2.23
N LEU A 12 8.09 -4.02 -2.66
CA LEU A 12 7.02 -3.10 -2.27
C LEU A 12 5.67 -3.53 -2.85
N PHE A 13 5.66 -4.01 -4.09
CA PHE A 13 4.47 -4.62 -4.71
C PHE A 13 3.98 -5.86 -3.94
N PHE A 14 4.87 -6.80 -3.65
CA PHE A 14 4.51 -8.00 -2.89
C PHE A 14 4.08 -7.67 -1.46
N THR A 15 4.63 -6.62 -0.86
CA THR A 15 4.18 -6.13 0.45
C THR A 15 2.75 -5.60 0.38
N GLY A 16 2.39 -4.84 -0.67
CA GLY A 16 1.01 -4.42 -0.91
C GLY A 16 0.05 -5.60 -1.09
N VAL A 17 0.45 -6.61 -1.88
CA VAL A 17 -0.33 -7.86 -2.04
C VAL A 17 -0.51 -8.59 -0.72
N ALA A 18 0.57 -8.72 0.07
CA ALA A 18 0.52 -9.36 1.38
C ALA A 18 -0.41 -8.61 2.34
N LEU A 19 -0.39 -7.28 2.33
CA LEU A 19 -1.28 -6.46 3.16
C LEU A 19 -2.75 -6.69 2.80
N ILE A 20 -3.10 -6.75 1.50
CA ILE A 20 -4.48 -7.06 1.07
C ILE A 20 -4.87 -8.49 1.44
N LYS A 21 -3.98 -9.46 1.21
CA LYS A 21 -4.22 -10.88 1.48
C LYS A 21 -4.43 -11.15 2.97
N TYR A 22 -3.58 -10.57 3.82
CA TYR A 22 -3.58 -10.77 5.27
C TYR A 22 -4.27 -9.64 6.03
N ARG A 23 -5.10 -8.83 5.37
CA ARG A 23 -5.79 -7.65 5.96
C ARG A 23 -6.53 -7.92 7.27
N ARG A 24 -7.05 -9.14 7.48
CA ARG A 24 -7.71 -9.54 8.74
C ARG A 24 -6.71 -9.65 9.89
N ILE A 25 -5.55 -10.25 9.64
CA ILE A 25 -4.47 -10.39 10.63
C ILE A 25 -3.92 -8.99 10.96
N VAL A 26 -3.65 -8.18 9.93
CA VAL A 26 -3.19 -6.80 10.10
C VAL A 26 -4.17 -6.00 10.97
N LYS A 27 -5.46 -6.05 10.63
CA LYS A 27 -6.52 -5.40 11.42
C LYS A 27 -6.56 -5.91 12.86
N SER A 28 -6.39 -7.21 13.09
CA SER A 28 -6.40 -7.78 14.45
C SER A 28 -5.25 -7.25 15.32
N TRP A 29 -4.13 -6.87 14.69
CA TRP A 29 -2.99 -6.27 15.38
C TRP A 29 -3.13 -4.75 15.55
N THR A 30 -3.58 -4.04 14.51
CA THR A 30 -3.70 -2.58 14.55
C THR A 30 -4.99 -2.08 15.20
N GLY A 31 -5.99 -2.94 15.39
CA GLY A 31 -7.32 -2.57 15.86
C GLY A 31 -8.16 -1.87 14.79
N ASN A 32 -9.31 -1.34 15.22
CA ASN A 32 -10.20 -0.55 14.37
C ASN A 32 -9.72 0.90 14.31
N PHE A 33 -9.62 1.45 13.12
CA PHE A 33 -9.35 2.88 12.96
C PHE A 33 -10.64 3.66 13.23
N VAL A 34 -10.70 4.33 14.39
CA VAL A 34 -11.90 5.06 14.86
C VAL A 34 -12.39 6.08 13.83
N TRP A 35 -11.47 6.80 13.19
CA TRP A 35 -11.81 7.74 12.12
C TRP A 35 -12.35 7.03 10.88
N ALA A 36 -11.75 5.90 10.47
CA ALA A 36 -12.15 5.18 9.27
C ALA A 36 -13.55 4.59 9.44
N GLU A 37 -13.84 3.98 10.59
CA GLU A 37 -15.18 3.46 10.89
C GLU A 37 -16.22 4.60 11.01
N ARG A 38 -15.83 5.78 11.51
CA ARG A 38 -16.73 6.95 11.63
C ARG A 38 -17.10 7.56 10.27
N TYR A 39 -16.17 7.64 9.32
CA TYR A 39 -16.41 8.28 8.02
C TYR A 39 -16.84 7.30 6.93
N LEU A 40 -16.37 6.05 6.96
CA LEU A 40 -16.61 5.05 5.91
C LEU A 40 -17.63 3.98 6.32
N GLY A 41 -18.10 4.01 7.58
CA GLY A 41 -19.04 3.05 8.12
C GLY A 41 -18.39 1.73 8.56
N MET A 42 -19.24 0.73 8.82
CA MET A 42 -18.82 -0.57 9.35
C MET A 42 -17.87 -1.27 8.36
N GLY A 43 -16.65 -1.54 8.81
CA GLY A 43 -15.59 -2.13 8.00
C GLY A 43 -14.72 -1.11 7.27
N GLY A 44 -14.86 0.19 7.57
CA GLY A 44 -14.01 1.25 7.04
C GLY A 44 -12.52 0.99 7.19
N THR A 45 -12.11 0.36 8.30
CA THR A 45 -10.71 -0.05 8.53
C THR A 45 -10.23 -1.04 7.46
N TYR A 46 -11.06 -2.00 7.05
CA TYR A 46 -10.71 -2.95 5.99
C TYR A 46 -10.55 -2.25 4.64
N PHE A 47 -11.43 -1.28 4.36
CA PHE A 47 -11.36 -0.50 3.14
C PHE A 47 -10.06 0.31 3.08
N VAL A 48 -9.70 0.98 4.16
CA VAL A 48 -8.44 1.74 4.27
C VAL A 48 -7.23 0.83 4.06
N LEU A 49 -7.20 -0.35 4.70
CA LEU A 49 -6.12 -1.32 4.50
C LEU A 49 -6.00 -1.75 3.03
N ILE A 50 -7.13 -2.03 2.37
CA ILE A 50 -7.13 -2.38 0.94
C ILE A 50 -6.58 -1.22 0.11
N LEU A 51 -6.99 0.01 0.40
CA LEU A 51 -6.54 1.21 -0.32
C LEU A 51 -5.02 1.43 -0.15
N ILE A 52 -4.49 1.24 1.05
CA ILE A 52 -3.05 1.29 1.34
C ILE A 52 -2.31 0.20 0.56
N GLY A 53 -2.85 -1.03 0.54
CA GLY A 53 -2.27 -2.13 -0.22
C GLY A 53 -2.18 -1.84 -1.72
N PHE A 54 -3.25 -1.32 -2.30
CA PHE A 54 -3.27 -0.89 -3.71
C PHE A 54 -2.29 0.25 -3.98
N PHE A 55 -2.21 1.23 -3.07
CA PHE A 55 -1.25 2.32 -3.17
C PHE A 55 0.19 1.81 -3.17
N LEU A 56 0.53 0.89 -2.27
CA LEU A 56 1.85 0.24 -2.23
C LEU A 56 2.14 -0.52 -3.54
N MET A 57 1.16 -1.26 -4.06
CA MET A 57 1.33 -1.94 -5.36
C MET A 57 1.62 -0.95 -6.48
N PHE A 58 0.88 0.16 -6.53
CA PHE A 58 1.06 1.19 -7.55
C PHE A 58 2.44 1.88 -7.45
N VAL A 59 2.85 2.26 -6.23
CA VAL A 59 4.17 2.85 -5.96
C VAL A 59 5.29 1.86 -6.30
N GLY A 60 5.11 0.58 -5.99
CA GLY A 60 6.09 -0.47 -6.31
C GLY A 60 6.35 -0.61 -7.81
N VAL A 61 5.31 -0.44 -8.64
CA VAL A 61 5.43 -0.45 -10.10
C VAL A 61 6.06 0.85 -10.63
N LEU A 62 5.70 2.00 -10.05
CA LEU A 62 6.23 3.30 -10.48
C LEU A 62 7.70 3.53 -10.11
N TYR A 63 8.17 2.94 -9.01
CA TYR A 63 9.52 3.13 -8.49
C TYR A 63 10.64 2.78 -9.49
N PRO A 64 10.63 1.60 -10.16
CA PRO A 64 11.67 1.28 -11.16
C PRO A 64 11.53 2.06 -12.46
N VAL A 65 10.33 2.51 -12.81
CA VAL A 65 10.05 3.26 -14.07
C VAL A 65 10.53 4.72 -13.98
N GLY A 66 10.89 5.20 -12.79
CA GLY A 66 11.22 6.62 -12.58
C GLY A 66 9.99 7.53 -12.56
N GLY A 67 8.79 6.95 -12.44
CA GLY A 67 7.54 7.73 -12.38
C GLY A 67 7.45 8.61 -11.13
N LEU A 68 8.09 8.20 -10.02
CA LEU A 68 8.22 9.07 -8.85
C LEU A 68 9.13 10.27 -9.13
N ASP A 69 10.24 10.06 -9.85
CA ASP A 69 11.14 11.16 -10.24
C ASP A 69 10.38 12.16 -11.15
N PHE A 70 9.49 11.69 -12.04
CA PHE A 70 8.63 12.55 -12.87
C PHE A 70 7.55 13.30 -12.08
N ILE A 71 6.98 12.69 -11.03
CA ILE A 71 5.93 13.32 -10.20
C ILE A 71 6.53 14.34 -9.21
N PHE A 72 7.72 14.08 -8.69
CA PHE A 72 8.41 14.95 -7.72
C PHE A 72 9.42 15.92 -8.33
N SER A 73 9.74 15.77 -9.63
CA SER A 73 10.49 16.76 -10.40
C SER A 73 9.57 17.95 -10.69
N LYS A 74 9.51 18.87 -9.73
CA LYS A 74 8.96 20.22 -9.92
C LYS A 74 10.01 21.14 -10.52
#